data_AF-A0A6P2BC54-F1
#
_entry.id   AF-A0A6P2BC54-F1
#
_cell.length_a   1.000
_cell.length_b   1.000
_cell.length_c   1.000
_cell.angle_alpha   90.00
_cell.angle_beta   90.00
_cell.angle_gamma   90.00
#
_symmetry.space_group_name_H-M   'P 1'
#
loop_
_entity.id
_entity.type
_entity.pdbx_description
1 polymer ?
#
loop_
_entity_poly.entity_id
_entity_poly.type
_entity_poly.pdbx_seq_one_letter_code
_entity_poly.pdbx_strand_id
1 'polypeptide(L)'
;MRSSEWFVPGRTALLITLALILSACGGSSSSPGVDPDPDPDPVSTASLSGIAATGAPIDGATVEAFDATGAALDLVDAVTGSDGGYSVEIPLATGFPVLLRIMASDGTVLTAIANQPPAADGDVVLAHVNPVTDLVAGELLGESVENPSELAAALGGLDPGEPAASGEAVMQDLFGTAVSFERFASDAEFAAKTGDTSGSLADAMLDVLGNRARESEQGVMTLLAELRDQPDPPRLLEAPGFQVELLAERIREGIDTPEALGTELRAFGALSEDPGDPADDTLEALVVTVPAVLSAVREQAGSEISDPALVDLAANAATRTLRDALQLKRDRFAADDASIAATASGAGFRDGIISLVGSTLTPLLSAVATAAGDDGVAEATRSALARVSQRIAEEAARAISALDLNREDVAVVEIARRFLHQRLAGVDAETIAGIASGEVDLDQRLPASADIRDVQAALRQILTDDPSLGDDTLIALATGRWNEDSWNEFIWH
;
A
#
# COMPACT_ATOMS: atom_id res chain seq x y z
N MET A 1 35.67 -14.06 -41.10
CA MET A 1 35.18 -14.53 -42.41
C MET A 1 35.03 -16.04 -42.41
N ARG A 2 33.85 -16.53 -42.03
CA ARG A 2 33.20 -17.75 -42.54
C ARG A 2 31.81 -17.79 -41.90
N SER A 3 30.83 -17.83 -42.77
CA SER A 3 29.40 -17.87 -42.54
C SER A 3 28.93 -19.28 -42.19
N SER A 4 27.91 -19.37 -41.35
CA SER A 4 26.89 -20.42 -41.43
C SER A 4 25.63 -19.95 -40.71
N GLU A 5 24.67 -19.54 -41.53
CA GLU A 5 23.24 -19.40 -41.22
C GLU A 5 22.61 -20.79 -40.96
N TRP A 6 21.31 -20.79 -40.62
CA TRP A 6 20.24 -21.81 -40.81
C TRP A 6 19.45 -22.07 -39.51
N PHE A 7 18.32 -21.37 -39.33
CA PHE A 7 16.97 -21.96 -39.53
C PHE A 7 15.88 -20.86 -39.54
N VAL A 8 14.93 -21.00 -40.46
CA VAL A 8 13.91 -20.05 -40.93
C VAL A 8 12.50 -20.58 -40.57
N PRO A 9 11.45 -19.72 -40.51
CA PRO A 9 10.20 -19.95 -39.78
C PRO A 9 9.10 -20.60 -40.64
N GLY A 10 8.06 -21.10 -39.99
CA GLY A 10 6.79 -21.46 -40.62
C GLY A 10 5.62 -21.04 -39.74
N ARG A 11 4.41 -20.77 -40.23
CA ARG A 11 3.88 -20.60 -41.57
C ARG A 11 2.40 -20.21 -41.39
N THR A 12 2.00 -19.17 -42.09
CA THR A 12 0.67 -18.79 -42.57
C THR A 12 -0.37 -19.93 -42.65
N ALA A 13 -1.58 -19.74 -42.11
CA ALA A 13 -2.82 -20.40 -42.54
C ALA A 13 -4.00 -19.45 -42.25
N LEU A 14 -4.55 -18.75 -43.25
CA LEU A 14 -5.54 -19.16 -44.26
C LEU A 14 -6.99 -19.06 -43.75
N LEU A 15 -7.61 -17.91 -44.04
CA LEU A 15 -9.04 -17.66 -44.13
C LEU A 15 -9.74 -18.65 -45.09
N ILE A 16 -10.83 -19.28 -44.64
CA ILE A 16 -11.79 -19.96 -45.52
C ILE A 16 -13.20 -19.46 -45.18
N THR A 17 -13.70 -18.58 -46.05
CA THR A 17 -15.11 -18.22 -46.21
C THR A 17 -15.83 -19.38 -46.89
N LEU A 18 -16.87 -19.95 -46.26
CA LEU A 18 -17.78 -20.88 -46.93
C LEU A 18 -19.23 -20.48 -46.63
N ALA A 19 -19.82 -19.76 -47.59
CA ALA A 19 -21.25 -19.61 -47.74
C ALA A 19 -21.75 -20.73 -48.67
N LEU A 20 -22.73 -21.52 -48.23
CA LEU A 20 -23.55 -22.32 -49.13
C LEU A 20 -24.96 -22.54 -48.56
N ILE A 21 -25.90 -22.20 -49.44
CA ILE A 21 -27.35 -22.11 -49.31
C ILE A 21 -27.99 -23.49 -49.27
N LEU A 22 -28.98 -23.69 -48.40
CA LEU A 22 -30.01 -24.72 -48.55
C LEU A 22 -31.39 -24.12 -48.23
N SER A 23 -32.18 -24.01 -49.29
CA SER A 23 -33.62 -23.80 -49.26
C SER A 23 -34.34 -25.16 -49.29
N ALA A 24 -35.41 -25.30 -48.50
CA ALA A 24 -36.74 -25.82 -48.89
C ALA A 24 -37.50 -26.55 -47.76
N CYS A 25 -38.83 -26.44 -47.87
CA CYS A 25 -39.93 -27.10 -47.14
C CYS A 25 -40.34 -26.41 -45.81
N GLY A 26 -41.51 -25.81 -45.63
CA GLY A 26 -42.81 -26.04 -46.29
C GLY A 26 -43.75 -26.76 -45.31
N GLY A 27 -44.55 -26.00 -44.54
CA GLY A 27 -45.55 -26.56 -43.63
C GLY A 27 -46.31 -25.48 -42.85
N SER A 28 -47.33 -24.88 -43.46
CA SER A 28 -48.28 -24.01 -42.75
C SER A 28 -49.39 -24.88 -42.14
N SER A 29 -49.33 -25.13 -40.85
CA SER A 29 -50.47 -25.64 -40.08
C SER A 29 -50.97 -24.53 -39.18
N SER A 30 -52.16 -24.02 -39.49
CA SER A 30 -52.92 -23.04 -38.72
C SER A 30 -53.37 -23.68 -37.40
N SER A 31 -52.55 -23.59 -36.36
CA SER A 31 -53.00 -23.85 -34.99
C SER A 31 -53.92 -22.72 -34.53
N PRO A 32 -55.04 -23.02 -33.85
CA PRO A 32 -55.92 -22.00 -33.30
C PRO A 32 -55.12 -21.13 -32.33
N GLY A 33 -55.26 -19.80 -32.48
CA GLY A 33 -54.59 -18.81 -31.66
C GLY A 33 -54.83 -19.09 -30.18
N VAL A 34 -53.78 -19.52 -29.51
CA VAL A 34 -53.62 -19.31 -28.07
C VAL A 34 -53.35 -17.81 -27.98
N ASP A 35 -54.25 -17.06 -27.34
CA ASP A 35 -53.97 -15.67 -27.01
C ASP A 35 -52.59 -15.62 -26.35
N PRO A 36 -51.67 -14.71 -26.78
CA PRO A 36 -50.41 -14.57 -26.08
C PRO A 36 -50.73 -14.35 -24.61
N ASP A 37 -50.16 -15.19 -23.74
CA ASP A 37 -50.20 -14.93 -22.31
C ASP A 37 -49.75 -13.47 -22.12
N PRO A 38 -50.45 -12.68 -21.30
CA PRO A 38 -50.07 -11.30 -21.07
C PRO A 38 -48.60 -11.27 -20.67
N ASP A 39 -47.81 -10.43 -21.35
CA ASP A 39 -46.42 -10.21 -20.98
C ASP A 39 -46.39 -9.89 -19.47
N PRO A 40 -45.56 -10.59 -18.67
CA PRO A 40 -45.48 -10.32 -17.25
C PRO A 40 -45.16 -8.84 -17.05
N ASP A 41 -45.88 -8.20 -16.11
CA ASP A 41 -45.61 -6.81 -15.75
C ASP A 41 -44.11 -6.65 -15.41
N PRO A 42 -43.45 -5.56 -15.85
CA PRO A 42 -42.04 -5.35 -15.55
C PRO A 42 -41.83 -5.34 -14.03
N VAL A 43 -40.93 -6.20 -13.57
CA VAL A 43 -40.52 -6.24 -12.15
C VAL A 43 -39.70 -4.99 -11.88
N SER A 44 -40.06 -4.23 -10.85
CA SER A 44 -39.26 -3.09 -10.39
C SER A 44 -37.89 -3.57 -9.89
N THR A 45 -36.84 -2.88 -10.32
CA THR A 45 -35.45 -3.26 -10.05
C THR A 45 -34.66 -2.07 -9.49
N ALA A 46 -33.57 -2.39 -8.82
CA ALA A 46 -32.53 -1.46 -8.42
C ALA A 46 -31.17 -1.99 -8.90
N SER A 47 -30.14 -1.15 -8.89
CA SER A 47 -28.77 -1.59 -9.18
C SER A 47 -28.00 -1.79 -7.89
N LEU A 48 -27.32 -2.92 -7.74
CA LEU A 48 -26.28 -3.14 -6.75
C LEU A 48 -24.92 -2.97 -7.44
N SER A 49 -24.17 -1.95 -7.04
CA SER A 49 -22.94 -1.54 -7.72
C SER A 49 -21.81 -1.32 -6.72
N GLY A 50 -20.58 -1.46 -7.20
CA GLY A 50 -19.41 -1.29 -6.35
C GLY A 50 -18.10 -1.45 -7.09
N ILE A 51 -17.01 -1.44 -6.33
CA ILE A 51 -15.66 -1.71 -6.82
C ILE A 51 -15.06 -2.81 -5.96
N ALA A 52 -14.50 -3.82 -6.60
CA ALA A 52 -13.74 -4.88 -5.95
C ALA A 52 -12.23 -4.60 -6.07
N ALA A 53 -11.54 -4.41 -4.94
CA ALA A 53 -10.13 -4.05 -4.93
C ALA A 53 -9.39 -4.54 -3.68
N THR A 54 -8.09 -4.82 -3.83
CA THR A 54 -7.15 -5.11 -2.72
C THR A 54 -6.03 -4.06 -2.63
N GLY A 55 -6.31 -2.84 -3.12
CA GLY A 55 -5.33 -1.82 -3.52
C GLY A 55 -5.17 -1.78 -5.05
N ALA A 56 -5.15 -2.97 -5.68
CA ALA A 56 -5.35 -3.09 -7.12
C ALA A 56 -6.79 -3.54 -7.43
N PRO A 57 -7.38 -3.08 -8.55
CA PRO A 57 -8.68 -3.56 -9.02
C PRO A 57 -8.63 -5.05 -9.31
N ILE A 58 -9.68 -5.77 -8.90
CA ILE A 58 -9.82 -7.19 -9.20
C ILE A 58 -10.57 -7.31 -10.52
N ASP A 59 -9.86 -7.59 -11.62
CA ASP A 59 -10.44 -7.74 -12.97
C ASP A 59 -10.99 -9.15 -13.22
N GLY A 60 -12.16 -9.25 -13.86
CA GLY A 60 -12.77 -10.49 -14.30
C GLY A 60 -13.18 -11.47 -13.20
N ALA A 61 -13.36 -11.00 -11.97
CA ALA A 61 -13.84 -11.81 -10.86
C ALA A 61 -15.35 -12.04 -10.97
N THR A 62 -15.82 -13.20 -10.52
CA THR A 62 -17.25 -13.52 -10.48
C THR A 62 -17.91 -12.84 -9.29
N VAL A 63 -19.09 -12.24 -9.51
CA VAL A 63 -19.90 -11.59 -8.48
C VAL A 63 -21.06 -12.49 -8.10
N GLU A 64 -21.18 -12.81 -6.82
CA GLU A 64 -22.34 -13.49 -6.24
C GLU A 64 -22.97 -12.61 -5.17
N ALA A 65 -24.29 -12.72 -5.01
CA ALA A 65 -25.00 -12.03 -3.95
C ALA A 65 -26.01 -12.98 -3.28
N PHE A 66 -26.17 -12.85 -1.97
CA PHE A 66 -27.10 -13.64 -1.15
C PHE A 66 -27.98 -12.69 -0.36
N ASP A 67 -29.30 -12.87 -0.45
CA ASP A 67 -30.25 -12.03 0.30
C ASP A 67 -30.32 -12.40 1.78
N ALA A 68 -31.12 -11.66 2.54
CA ALA A 68 -31.33 -11.91 3.97
C ALA A 68 -31.87 -13.31 4.32
N THR A 69 -32.38 -14.06 3.33
CA THR A 69 -32.83 -15.45 3.50
C THR A 69 -31.73 -16.47 3.21
N GLY A 70 -30.52 -16.01 2.86
CA GLY A 70 -29.40 -16.83 2.42
C GLY A 70 -29.57 -17.38 1.00
N ALA A 71 -30.60 -16.94 0.27
CA ALA A 71 -30.83 -17.37 -1.10
C ALA A 71 -29.90 -16.60 -2.04
N ALA A 72 -29.25 -17.32 -2.95
CA ALA A 72 -28.47 -16.70 -4.01
C ALA A 72 -29.39 -15.91 -4.95
N LEU A 73 -29.01 -14.67 -5.25
CA LEU A 73 -29.66 -13.86 -6.27
C LEU A 73 -29.22 -14.33 -7.66
N ASP A 74 -30.14 -14.33 -8.61
CA ASP A 74 -29.85 -14.70 -10.00
C ASP A 74 -29.20 -13.52 -10.72
N LEU A 75 -27.87 -13.45 -10.63
CA LEU A 75 -27.05 -12.43 -11.29
C LEU A 75 -26.50 -13.02 -12.60
N VAL A 76 -27.10 -12.68 -13.73
CA VAL A 76 -26.69 -13.22 -15.03
C VAL A 76 -25.30 -12.71 -15.41
N ASP A 77 -24.31 -13.61 -15.45
CA ASP A 77 -22.92 -13.37 -15.91
C ASP A 77 -22.24 -12.15 -15.26
N ALA A 78 -22.52 -11.90 -13.98
CA ALA A 78 -21.97 -10.76 -13.25
C ALA A 78 -20.46 -10.94 -12.99
N VAL A 79 -19.66 -10.09 -13.62
CA VAL A 79 -18.20 -10.05 -13.46
C VAL A 79 -17.70 -8.63 -13.22
N THR A 80 -16.58 -8.50 -12.53
CA THR A 80 -15.89 -7.21 -12.35
C THR A 80 -15.15 -6.80 -13.62
N GLY A 81 -15.08 -5.49 -13.88
CA GLY A 81 -14.31 -4.90 -14.97
C GLY A 81 -12.83 -4.67 -14.63
N SER A 82 -12.08 -4.11 -15.58
CA SER A 82 -10.64 -3.83 -15.43
C SER A 82 -10.31 -2.77 -14.38
N ASP A 83 -11.30 -1.97 -14.00
CA ASP A 83 -11.27 -1.01 -12.89
C ASP A 83 -11.80 -1.61 -11.57
N GLY A 84 -12.11 -2.91 -11.55
CA GLY A 84 -12.72 -3.61 -10.43
C GLY A 84 -14.23 -3.32 -10.28
N GLY A 85 -14.80 -2.46 -11.13
CA GLY A 85 -16.19 -2.06 -11.05
C GLY A 85 -17.14 -3.20 -11.38
N TYR A 86 -18.28 -3.26 -10.69
CA TYR A 86 -19.39 -4.13 -11.04
C TYR A 86 -20.73 -3.42 -10.86
N SER A 87 -21.75 -3.89 -11.58
CA SER A 87 -23.12 -3.39 -11.48
C SER A 87 -24.07 -4.51 -11.87
N VAL A 88 -25.00 -4.86 -10.98
CA VAL A 88 -25.98 -5.93 -11.20
C VAL A 88 -27.38 -5.45 -10.86
N GLU A 89 -28.37 -5.89 -11.62
CA GLU A 89 -29.77 -5.58 -11.31
C GLU A 89 -30.29 -6.55 -10.24
N ILE A 90 -30.95 -6.00 -9.21
CA ILE A 90 -31.61 -6.76 -8.16
C ILE A 90 -33.10 -6.38 -8.10
N PRO A 91 -34.02 -7.32 -7.81
CA PRO A 91 -35.41 -6.98 -7.59
C PRO A 91 -35.58 -6.00 -6.42
N LEU A 92 -36.49 -5.04 -6.52
CA LEU A 92 -36.77 -4.10 -5.41
C LEU A 92 -37.29 -4.81 -4.14
N ALA A 93 -37.82 -6.03 -4.30
CA ALA A 93 -38.29 -6.89 -3.21
C ALA A 93 -37.18 -7.71 -2.53
N THR A 94 -35.92 -7.55 -2.93
CA THR A 94 -34.77 -8.24 -2.32
C THR A 94 -34.70 -7.96 -0.82
N GLY A 95 -34.51 -9.01 -0.02
CA GLY A 95 -34.35 -8.87 1.42
C GLY A 95 -32.94 -8.38 1.79
N PHE A 96 -32.86 -7.34 2.61
CA PHE A 96 -31.61 -6.82 3.17
C PHE A 96 -31.43 -7.26 4.63
N PRO A 97 -30.17 -7.47 5.11
CA PRO A 97 -28.91 -7.23 4.41
C PRO A 97 -28.61 -8.24 3.29
N VAL A 98 -27.81 -7.81 2.30
CA VAL A 98 -27.31 -8.64 1.20
C VAL A 98 -25.81 -8.87 1.40
N LEU A 99 -25.38 -10.14 1.39
CA LEU A 99 -23.96 -10.50 1.34
C LEU A 99 -23.51 -10.50 -0.12
N LEU A 100 -22.46 -9.76 -0.42
CA LEU A 100 -21.73 -9.80 -1.69
C LEU A 100 -20.50 -10.69 -1.53
N ARG A 101 -20.20 -11.47 -2.57
CA ARG A 101 -19.00 -12.31 -2.66
C ARG A 101 -18.34 -12.15 -4.02
N ILE A 102 -17.07 -11.78 -4.01
CA ILE A 102 -16.22 -11.64 -5.18
C ILE A 102 -15.23 -12.79 -5.18
N MET A 103 -15.24 -13.58 -6.26
CA MET A 103 -14.32 -14.70 -6.45
C MET A 103 -13.34 -14.37 -7.57
N ALA A 104 -12.10 -14.05 -7.18
CA ALA A 104 -11.01 -13.77 -8.11
C ALA A 104 -10.54 -15.05 -8.81
N SER A 105 -9.87 -14.88 -9.95
CA SER A 105 -9.38 -15.99 -10.77
C SER A 105 -8.25 -16.81 -10.11
N ASP A 106 -7.57 -16.23 -9.11
CA ASP A 106 -6.55 -16.89 -8.30
C ASP A 106 -7.13 -17.69 -7.11
N GLY A 107 -8.45 -17.68 -6.95
CA GLY A 107 -9.16 -18.34 -5.86
C GLY A 107 -9.36 -17.47 -4.61
N THR A 108 -8.88 -16.23 -4.61
CA THR A 108 -9.16 -15.28 -3.53
C THR A 108 -10.66 -14.98 -3.49
N VAL A 109 -11.23 -15.02 -2.30
CA VAL A 109 -12.63 -14.67 -2.05
C VAL A 109 -12.65 -13.46 -1.12
N LEU A 110 -13.39 -12.43 -1.50
CA LEU A 110 -13.67 -11.28 -0.64
C LEU A 110 -15.17 -11.09 -0.51
N THR A 111 -15.59 -10.58 0.64
CA THR A 111 -16.99 -10.36 0.96
C THR A 111 -17.27 -8.94 1.45
N ALA A 112 -18.52 -8.52 1.31
CA ALA A 112 -19.03 -7.27 1.87
C ALA A 112 -20.52 -7.41 2.18
N ILE A 113 -21.04 -6.57 3.08
CA ILE A 113 -22.46 -6.56 3.43
C ILE A 113 -23.06 -5.23 2.95
N ALA A 114 -23.98 -5.32 1.99
CA ALA A 114 -24.85 -4.21 1.63
C ALA A 114 -26.06 -4.23 2.57
N ASN A 115 -26.15 -3.25 3.47
CA ASN A 115 -27.19 -3.21 4.51
C ASN A 115 -28.36 -2.27 4.19
N GLN A 116 -28.19 -1.35 3.24
CA GLN A 116 -29.21 -0.37 2.90
C GLN A 116 -30.05 -0.82 1.69
N PRO A 117 -31.37 -1.00 1.84
CA PRO A 117 -32.22 -1.29 0.70
C PRO A 117 -32.36 -0.06 -0.21
N PRO A 118 -32.61 -0.26 -1.51
CA PRO A 118 -32.95 0.83 -2.42
C PRO A 118 -34.25 1.52 -1.97
N ALA A 119 -34.32 2.85 -2.07
CA ALA A 119 -35.49 3.61 -1.64
C ALA A 119 -36.59 3.64 -2.71
N ALA A 120 -36.21 3.52 -3.99
CA ALA A 120 -37.08 3.55 -5.15
C ALA A 120 -36.55 2.68 -6.30
N ASP A 121 -37.43 2.46 -7.28
CA ASP A 121 -37.10 1.83 -8.56
C ASP A 121 -36.02 2.64 -9.30
N GLY A 122 -34.97 1.95 -9.77
CA GLY A 122 -33.81 2.56 -10.43
C GLY A 122 -32.74 3.15 -9.50
N ASP A 123 -32.90 3.05 -8.18
CA ASP A 123 -31.86 3.48 -7.24
C ASP A 123 -30.60 2.60 -7.33
N VAL A 124 -29.47 3.17 -6.93
CA VAL A 124 -28.18 2.46 -6.83
C VAL A 124 -27.87 2.21 -5.35
N VAL A 125 -27.71 0.95 -4.99
CA VAL A 125 -27.11 0.53 -3.72
C VAL A 125 -25.61 0.37 -3.95
N LEU A 126 -24.81 1.18 -3.26
CA LEU A 126 -23.36 1.11 -3.31
C LEU A 126 -22.82 0.16 -2.25
N ALA A 127 -21.98 -0.79 -2.67
CA ALA A 127 -21.25 -1.68 -1.78
C ALA A 127 -19.90 -2.04 -2.39
N HIS A 128 -18.80 -1.49 -1.90
CA HIS A 128 -17.47 -1.90 -2.36
C HIS A 128 -17.05 -3.21 -1.67
N VAL A 129 -16.20 -3.98 -2.34
CA VAL A 129 -15.68 -5.25 -1.82
C VAL A 129 -14.16 -5.15 -1.73
N ASN A 130 -13.64 -5.07 -0.52
CA ASN A 130 -12.22 -4.92 -0.26
C ASN A 130 -11.82 -5.61 1.06
N PRO A 131 -10.53 -5.68 1.40
CA PRO A 131 -10.07 -6.32 2.63
C PRO A 131 -10.72 -5.80 3.93
N VAL A 132 -11.09 -4.52 4.00
CA VAL A 132 -11.73 -3.94 5.18
C VAL A 132 -13.18 -4.41 5.28
N THR A 133 -13.94 -4.36 4.18
CA THR A 133 -15.33 -4.86 4.19
C THR A 133 -15.40 -6.37 4.41
N ASP A 134 -14.39 -7.12 3.94
CA ASP A 134 -14.27 -8.56 4.14
C ASP A 134 -13.99 -8.89 5.61
N LEU A 135 -13.11 -8.14 6.26
CA LEU A 135 -12.83 -8.28 7.69
C LEU A 135 -14.10 -8.09 8.52
N VAL A 136 -14.89 -7.06 8.21
CA VAL A 136 -16.16 -6.75 8.89
C VAL A 136 -17.21 -7.83 8.63
N ALA A 137 -17.35 -8.29 7.39
CA ALA A 137 -18.25 -9.39 7.06
C ALA A 137 -17.85 -10.69 7.80
N GLY A 138 -16.56 -10.98 7.89
CA GLY A 138 -16.01 -12.11 8.63
C GLY A 138 -16.27 -12.03 10.15
N GLU A 139 -16.21 -10.84 10.76
CA GLU A 139 -16.56 -10.66 12.17
C GLU A 139 -18.02 -10.95 12.46
N LEU A 140 -18.91 -10.49 11.58
CA LEU A 140 -20.36 -10.56 11.79
C LEU A 140 -20.93 -11.93 11.45
N LEU A 141 -20.38 -12.58 10.42
CA LEU A 141 -20.92 -13.82 9.86
C LEU A 141 -20.08 -15.05 10.21
N GLY A 142 -18.79 -14.88 10.56
CA GLY A 142 -17.88 -15.99 10.87
C GLY A 142 -17.80 -17.04 9.75
N GLU A 143 -17.72 -18.32 10.15
CA GLU A 143 -17.68 -19.45 9.20
C GLU A 143 -19.00 -19.65 8.42
N SER A 144 -20.10 -18.98 8.80
CA SER A 144 -21.40 -19.15 8.16
C SER A 144 -21.42 -18.64 6.71
N VAL A 145 -20.45 -17.83 6.30
CA VAL A 145 -20.26 -17.37 4.91
C VAL A 145 -20.07 -18.56 3.94
N GLU A 146 -19.53 -19.68 4.42
CA GLU A 146 -19.26 -20.85 3.58
C GLU A 146 -20.44 -21.84 3.52
N ASN A 147 -21.42 -21.72 4.43
CA ASN A 147 -22.53 -22.66 4.57
C ASN A 147 -23.88 -21.98 4.30
N PRO A 148 -24.54 -22.23 3.16
CA PRO A 148 -25.82 -21.60 2.82
C PRO A 148 -26.93 -21.76 3.88
N SER A 149 -26.93 -22.88 4.62
CA SER A 149 -27.93 -23.15 5.65
C SER A 149 -27.71 -22.35 6.94
N GLU A 150 -26.48 -21.93 7.22
CA GLU A 150 -26.13 -21.08 8.35
C GLU A 150 -26.18 -19.60 7.96
N LEU A 151 -25.81 -19.29 6.72
CA LEU A 151 -25.84 -17.94 6.16
C LEU A 151 -27.21 -17.27 6.31
N ALA A 152 -28.29 -18.01 6.03
CA ALA A 152 -29.66 -17.52 6.18
C ALA A 152 -29.97 -17.07 7.63
N ALA A 153 -29.51 -17.84 8.62
CA ALA A 153 -29.73 -17.52 10.02
C ALA A 153 -28.85 -16.34 10.48
N ALA A 154 -27.61 -16.27 9.98
CA ALA A 154 -26.69 -15.17 10.26
C ALA A 154 -27.19 -13.85 9.67
N LEU A 155 -27.50 -13.81 8.36
CA LEU A 155 -28.00 -12.61 7.68
C LEU A 155 -29.38 -12.18 8.20
N GLY A 156 -30.30 -13.13 8.40
CA GLY A 156 -31.64 -12.83 8.91
C GLY A 156 -31.66 -12.38 10.38
N GLY A 157 -30.57 -12.61 11.13
CA GLY A 157 -30.40 -12.18 12.51
C GLY A 157 -29.65 -10.85 12.68
N LEU A 158 -29.04 -10.33 11.63
CA LEU A 158 -28.18 -9.15 11.66
C LEU A 158 -29.01 -7.86 11.76
N ASP A 159 -28.69 -6.99 12.71
CA ASP A 159 -29.33 -5.67 12.78
C ASP A 159 -28.82 -4.78 11.62
N PRO A 160 -29.68 -4.02 10.91
CA PRO A 160 -29.25 -3.16 9.81
C PRO A 160 -28.12 -2.16 10.15
N GLY A 161 -28.03 -1.72 11.41
CA GLY A 161 -26.97 -0.82 11.88
C GLY A 161 -25.67 -1.53 12.28
N GLU A 162 -25.68 -2.84 12.43
CA GLU A 162 -24.57 -3.63 12.95
C GLU A 162 -23.35 -3.65 12.00
N PRO A 163 -23.48 -3.80 10.67
CA PRO A 163 -22.36 -3.66 9.74
C PRO A 163 -21.61 -2.35 9.85
N ALA A 164 -22.33 -1.23 9.90
CA ALA A 164 -21.71 0.09 10.00
C ALA A 164 -21.04 0.29 11.36
N ALA A 165 -21.67 -0.18 12.46
CA ALA A 165 -21.09 -0.08 13.80
C ALA A 165 -19.85 -0.96 13.98
N SER A 166 -19.86 -2.20 13.47
CA SER A 166 -18.70 -3.10 13.50
C SER A 166 -17.59 -2.56 12.62
N GLY A 167 -17.94 -2.08 11.42
CA GLY A 167 -16.98 -1.43 10.52
C GLY A 167 -16.33 -0.20 11.14
N GLU A 168 -17.10 0.66 11.82
CA GLU A 168 -16.52 1.82 12.51
C GLU A 168 -15.59 1.40 13.66
N ALA A 169 -15.93 0.34 14.41
CA ALA A 169 -15.03 -0.20 15.43
C ALA A 169 -13.73 -0.73 14.83
N VAL A 170 -13.82 -1.48 13.72
CA VAL A 170 -12.65 -1.97 12.97
C VAL A 170 -11.79 -0.80 12.48
N MET A 171 -12.41 0.25 11.93
CA MET A 171 -11.69 1.44 11.47
C MET A 171 -11.02 2.19 12.62
N GLN A 172 -11.71 2.36 13.74
CA GLN A 172 -11.16 3.01 14.92
C GLN A 172 -9.94 2.26 15.48
N ASP A 173 -10.00 0.92 15.54
CA ASP A 173 -8.89 0.10 16.02
C ASP A 173 -7.72 0.12 15.03
N LEU A 174 -7.99 -0.08 13.74
CA LEU A 174 -6.93 -0.20 12.74
C LEU A 174 -6.33 1.14 12.32
N PHE A 175 -7.13 2.17 12.14
CA PHE A 175 -6.72 3.43 11.53
C PHE A 175 -6.88 4.65 12.45
N GLY A 176 -7.59 4.53 13.56
CA GLY A 176 -7.92 5.65 14.45
C GLY A 176 -9.26 6.30 14.10
N THR A 177 -9.65 7.33 14.83
CA THR A 177 -11.01 7.95 14.74
C THR A 177 -11.20 8.90 13.56
N ALA A 178 -10.15 9.11 12.75
CA ALA A 178 -10.17 10.09 11.68
C ALA A 178 -10.89 9.60 10.41
N VAL A 179 -11.14 8.29 10.29
CA VAL A 179 -11.65 7.68 9.05
C VAL A 179 -12.87 6.83 9.30
N SER A 180 -13.93 7.16 8.57
CA SER A 180 -15.19 6.41 8.60
C SER A 180 -15.11 5.14 7.75
N PHE A 181 -15.75 4.08 8.22
CA PHE A 181 -15.95 2.85 7.45
C PHE A 181 -16.67 3.08 6.12
N GLU A 182 -17.52 4.10 6.03
CA GLU A 182 -18.24 4.47 4.81
C GLU A 182 -17.30 4.69 3.61
N ARG A 183 -16.10 5.24 3.86
CA ARG A 183 -15.05 5.48 2.83
C ARG A 183 -14.61 4.21 2.11
N PHE A 184 -14.75 3.06 2.77
CA PHE A 184 -14.40 1.75 2.23
C PHE A 184 -15.63 0.95 1.81
N ALA A 185 -16.79 1.22 2.39
CA ALA A 185 -17.98 0.40 2.20
C ALA A 185 -18.91 0.94 1.10
N SER A 186 -19.14 2.25 1.03
CA SER A 186 -20.21 2.81 0.19
C SER A 186 -19.97 4.23 -0.33
N ASP A 187 -18.75 4.77 -0.19
CA ASP A 187 -18.41 6.09 -0.71
C ASP A 187 -18.34 6.10 -2.24
N ALA A 188 -19.16 6.95 -2.87
CA ALA A 188 -19.18 7.11 -4.32
C ALA A 188 -17.84 7.63 -4.91
N GLU A 189 -16.97 8.21 -4.08
CA GLU A 189 -15.62 8.65 -4.46
C GLU A 189 -14.56 7.55 -4.32
N PHE A 190 -14.90 6.37 -3.79
CA PHE A 190 -13.99 5.23 -3.77
C PHE A 190 -13.65 4.84 -5.21
N ALA A 191 -12.36 4.78 -5.49
CA ALA A 191 -11.81 4.42 -6.80
C ALA A 191 -10.56 3.59 -6.59
N ALA A 192 -10.47 2.46 -7.30
CA ALA A 192 -9.25 1.67 -7.35
C ALA A 192 -8.27 2.29 -8.35
N LYS A 193 -6.98 2.26 -8.00
CA LYS A 193 -5.91 2.73 -8.88
C LYS A 193 -5.82 1.85 -10.12
N THR A 194 -5.85 2.48 -11.28
CA THR A 194 -5.62 1.79 -12.56
C THR A 194 -4.34 2.30 -13.21
N GLY A 195 -3.91 1.70 -14.33
CA GLY A 195 -2.72 2.16 -15.04
C GLY A 195 -2.79 3.64 -15.49
N ASP A 196 -3.99 4.19 -15.64
CA ASP A 196 -4.24 5.54 -16.18
C ASP A 196 -4.88 6.51 -15.17
N THR A 197 -5.31 6.02 -14.00
CA THR A 197 -6.03 6.84 -13.00
C THR A 197 -5.44 6.65 -11.61
N SER A 198 -5.29 7.76 -10.88
CA SER A 198 -5.06 7.71 -9.44
C SER A 198 -6.26 7.06 -8.75
N GLY A 199 -5.98 6.20 -7.78
CA GLY A 199 -6.99 5.70 -6.86
C GLY A 199 -7.46 6.78 -5.90
N SER A 200 -8.49 6.46 -5.13
CA SER A 200 -8.93 7.24 -3.96
C SER A 200 -7.93 7.11 -2.80
N LEU A 201 -8.02 7.98 -1.79
CA LEU A 201 -7.17 7.85 -0.61
C LEU A 201 -7.43 6.55 0.17
N ALA A 202 -8.67 6.07 0.22
CA ALA A 202 -9.02 4.77 0.80
C ALA A 202 -8.30 3.62 0.07
N ASP A 203 -8.27 3.65 -1.25
CA ASP A 203 -7.54 2.68 -2.06
C ASP A 203 -6.02 2.77 -1.86
N ALA A 204 -5.45 3.98 -1.77
CA ALA A 204 -4.05 4.16 -1.43
C ALA A 204 -3.70 3.55 -0.04
N MET A 205 -4.61 3.59 0.93
CA MET A 205 -4.43 2.90 2.21
C MET A 205 -4.43 1.37 2.03
N LEU A 206 -5.29 0.82 1.16
CA LEU A 206 -5.26 -0.60 0.82
C LEU A 206 -3.96 -0.99 0.11
N ASP A 207 -3.44 -0.14 -0.78
CA ASP A 207 -2.15 -0.33 -1.45
C ASP A 207 -0.99 -0.37 -0.46
N VAL A 208 -0.96 0.54 0.53
CA VAL A 208 0.05 0.53 1.59
C VAL A 208 -0.02 -0.78 2.40
N LEU A 209 -1.21 -1.23 2.76
CA LEU A 209 -1.41 -2.51 3.45
C LEU A 209 -0.98 -3.70 2.59
N GLY A 210 -1.31 -3.70 1.30
CA GLY A 210 -0.87 -4.69 0.32
C GLY A 210 0.65 -4.77 0.22
N ASN A 211 1.31 -3.61 0.21
CA ASN A 211 2.76 -3.52 0.20
C ASN A 211 3.38 -4.08 1.48
N ARG A 212 2.86 -3.72 2.67
CA ARG A 212 3.33 -4.26 3.96
C ARG A 212 3.14 -5.77 4.07
N ALA A 213 1.99 -6.27 3.62
CA ALA A 213 1.69 -7.70 3.62
C ALA A 213 2.70 -8.46 2.76
N ARG A 214 3.01 -7.95 1.56
CA ARG A 214 4.04 -8.50 0.67
C ARG A 214 5.44 -8.43 1.28
N GLU A 215 5.82 -7.32 1.89
CA GLU A 215 7.11 -7.18 2.60
C GLU A 215 7.25 -8.18 3.76
N SER A 216 6.13 -8.59 4.36
CA SER A 216 6.06 -9.56 5.46
C SER A 216 5.76 -10.99 4.99
N GLU A 217 5.76 -11.25 3.67
CA GLU A 217 5.42 -12.54 3.05
C GLU A 217 4.07 -13.14 3.51
N GLN A 218 3.08 -12.28 3.79
CA GLN A 218 1.74 -12.69 4.20
C GLN A 218 0.64 -12.06 3.34
N GLY A 219 -0.58 -12.60 3.46
CA GLY A 219 -1.76 -12.03 2.83
C GLY A 219 -2.25 -10.79 3.57
N VAL A 220 -2.89 -9.85 2.86
CA VAL A 220 -3.46 -8.63 3.46
C VAL A 220 -4.45 -8.95 4.57
N MET A 221 -5.31 -9.95 4.39
CA MET A 221 -6.28 -10.35 5.42
C MET A 221 -5.59 -10.86 6.69
N THR A 222 -4.51 -11.63 6.54
CA THR A 222 -3.70 -12.09 7.67
C THR A 222 -3.09 -10.90 8.41
N LEU A 223 -2.47 -9.96 7.68
CA LEU A 223 -1.90 -8.75 8.26
C LEU A 223 -2.96 -7.94 9.01
N LEU A 224 -4.13 -7.70 8.41
CA LEU A 224 -5.20 -6.92 9.03
C LEU A 224 -5.72 -7.56 10.32
N ALA A 225 -5.96 -8.87 10.31
CA ALA A 225 -6.37 -9.60 11.51
C ALA A 225 -5.28 -9.53 12.60
N GLU A 226 -4.01 -9.70 12.24
CA GLU A 226 -2.89 -9.59 13.18
C GLU A 226 -2.75 -8.18 13.78
N LEU A 227 -2.98 -7.12 13.00
CA LEU A 227 -2.91 -5.73 13.48
C LEU A 227 -4.07 -5.42 14.43
N ARG A 228 -5.29 -5.89 14.12
CA ARG A 228 -6.48 -5.70 14.95
C ARG A 228 -6.38 -6.47 16.26
N ASP A 229 -5.88 -7.70 16.23
CA ASP A 229 -5.82 -8.58 17.40
C ASP A 229 -4.68 -8.22 18.38
N GLN A 230 -3.92 -7.15 18.12
CA GLN A 230 -2.91 -6.65 19.05
C GLN A 230 -3.57 -6.06 20.31
N PRO A 231 -2.93 -6.16 21.50
CA PRO A 231 -3.48 -5.57 22.73
C PRO A 231 -3.68 -4.06 22.68
N ASP A 232 -2.91 -3.38 21.81
CA ASP A 232 -3.00 -1.96 21.50
C ASP A 232 -2.89 -1.83 19.98
N PRO A 233 -4.02 -1.90 19.24
CA PRO A 233 -4.02 -1.80 17.79
C PRO A 233 -3.29 -0.52 17.33
N PRO A 234 -2.50 -0.60 16.24
CA PRO A 234 -1.48 0.40 15.94
C PRO A 234 -2.02 1.76 15.48
N ARG A 235 -3.34 1.91 15.26
CA ARG A 235 -4.00 3.12 14.73
C ARG A 235 -3.19 3.75 13.61
N LEU A 236 -3.14 3.07 12.48
CA LEU A 236 -2.18 3.29 11.41
C LEU A 236 -2.11 4.75 10.95
N LEU A 237 -3.21 5.51 10.86
CA LEU A 237 -3.13 6.92 10.47
C LEU A 237 -2.57 7.84 11.55
N GLU A 238 -2.47 7.39 12.79
CA GLU A 238 -1.74 8.06 13.88
C GLU A 238 -0.26 7.63 13.89
N ALA A 239 0.13 6.58 13.16
CA ALA A 239 1.48 6.05 13.13
C ALA A 239 2.33 6.74 12.04
N PRO A 240 3.44 7.42 12.39
CA PRO A 240 4.24 8.19 11.44
C PRO A 240 4.78 7.33 10.30
N GLY A 241 5.09 6.06 10.57
CA GLY A 241 5.54 5.14 9.53
C GLY A 241 4.50 4.90 8.44
N PHE A 242 3.23 4.72 8.81
CA PHE A 242 2.16 4.52 7.82
C PHE A 242 1.82 5.84 7.10
N GLN A 243 1.81 6.97 7.81
CA GLN A 243 1.63 8.30 7.21
C GLN A 243 2.66 8.58 6.10
N VAL A 244 3.95 8.27 6.34
CA VAL A 244 5.01 8.40 5.32
C VAL A 244 4.73 7.55 4.09
N GLU A 245 4.31 6.30 4.26
CA GLU A 245 4.02 5.39 3.14
C GLU A 245 2.81 5.83 2.35
N LEU A 246 1.75 6.26 3.03
CA LEU A 246 0.53 6.77 2.42
C LEU A 246 0.82 8.00 1.55
N LEU A 247 1.54 8.98 2.10
CA LEU A 247 1.94 10.17 1.34
C LEU A 247 2.83 9.82 0.16
N ALA A 248 3.78 8.91 0.35
CA ALA A 248 4.64 8.45 -0.75
C ALA A 248 3.84 7.76 -1.86
N GLU A 249 2.79 7.00 -1.52
CA GLU A 249 1.89 6.39 -2.51
C GLU A 249 1.13 7.46 -3.30
N ARG A 250 0.52 8.45 -2.64
CA ARG A 250 -0.16 9.56 -3.32
C ARG A 250 0.76 10.35 -4.25
N ILE A 251 2.02 10.57 -3.84
CA ILE A 251 3.03 11.22 -4.68
C ILE A 251 3.36 10.36 -5.92
N ARG A 252 3.44 9.03 -5.80
CA ARG A 252 3.64 8.14 -6.96
C ARG A 252 2.45 8.19 -7.92
N GLU A 253 1.26 8.45 -7.42
CA GLU A 253 0.04 8.64 -8.21
C GLU A 253 -0.08 10.06 -8.82
N GLY A 254 0.90 10.93 -8.59
CA GLY A 254 0.95 12.27 -9.19
C GLY A 254 0.37 13.38 -8.32
N ILE A 255 -0.03 13.10 -7.08
CA ILE A 255 -0.42 14.12 -6.09
C ILE A 255 0.85 14.50 -5.31
N ASP A 256 1.68 15.35 -5.92
CA ASP A 256 3.05 15.59 -5.48
C ASP A 256 3.29 16.94 -4.78
N THR A 257 2.24 17.75 -4.63
CA THR A 257 2.33 19.04 -3.92
C THR A 257 1.78 18.95 -2.50
N PRO A 258 2.40 19.62 -1.51
CA PRO A 258 1.88 19.70 -0.15
C PRO A 258 0.43 20.22 -0.10
N GLU A 259 0.07 21.19 -0.95
CA GLU A 259 -1.28 21.75 -0.97
C GLU A 259 -2.32 20.74 -1.47
N ALA A 260 -2.00 19.95 -2.50
CA ALA A 260 -2.91 18.94 -3.04
C ALA A 260 -3.11 17.80 -2.04
N LEU A 261 -2.01 17.29 -1.46
CA LEU A 261 -2.04 16.26 -0.42
C LEU A 261 -2.85 16.72 0.81
N GLY A 262 -2.59 17.93 1.30
CA GLY A 262 -3.32 18.47 2.44
C GLY A 262 -4.80 18.72 2.15
N THR A 263 -5.18 19.01 0.91
CA THR A 263 -6.59 19.15 0.52
C THR A 263 -7.29 17.79 0.52
N GLU A 264 -6.65 16.77 -0.07
CA GLU A 264 -7.18 15.41 -0.14
C GLU A 264 -7.35 14.80 1.27
N LEU A 265 -6.33 14.92 2.12
CA LEU A 265 -6.38 14.37 3.49
C LEU A 265 -7.48 15.02 4.34
N ARG A 266 -7.71 16.33 4.20
CA ARG A 266 -8.82 17.03 4.88
C ARG A 266 -10.18 16.60 4.34
N ALA A 267 -10.31 16.48 3.02
CA ALA A 267 -11.55 16.00 2.41
C ALA A 267 -11.90 14.58 2.86
N PHE A 268 -10.89 13.75 3.14
CA PHE A 268 -11.07 12.40 3.65
C PHE A 268 -11.36 12.34 5.16
N GLY A 269 -10.95 13.36 5.93
CA GLY A 269 -11.06 13.42 7.39
C GLY A 269 -9.78 13.07 8.15
N ALA A 270 -8.69 12.74 7.45
CA ALA A 270 -7.39 12.40 8.04
C ALA A 270 -6.65 13.62 8.62
N LEU A 271 -6.99 14.83 8.18
CA LEU A 271 -6.57 16.09 8.77
C LEU A 271 -7.81 16.91 9.13
N SER A 272 -7.77 17.60 10.26
CA SER A 272 -8.84 18.50 10.68
C SER A 272 -8.91 19.76 9.79
N GLU A 273 -10.09 20.40 9.80
CA GLU A 273 -10.28 21.70 9.14
C GLU A 273 -9.66 22.86 9.95
N ASP A 274 -9.38 22.66 11.24
CA ASP A 274 -8.81 23.68 12.12
C ASP A 274 -7.28 23.53 12.18
N PRO A 275 -6.51 24.39 11.49
CA PRO A 275 -5.06 24.25 11.46
C PRO A 275 -4.47 24.37 12.87
N GLY A 276 -3.61 23.42 13.25
CA GLY A 276 -2.91 23.39 14.53
C GLY A 276 -3.57 22.54 15.61
N ASP A 277 -4.43 21.57 15.25
CA ASP A 277 -4.73 20.45 16.14
C ASP A 277 -3.44 19.64 16.40
N PRO A 278 -2.97 19.49 17.65
CA PRO A 278 -1.77 18.73 17.94
C PRO A 278 -1.80 17.28 17.46
N ALA A 279 -2.99 16.69 17.29
CA ALA A 279 -3.15 15.35 16.71
C ALA A 279 -2.71 15.29 15.24
N ASP A 280 -2.80 16.43 14.53
CA ASP A 280 -2.49 16.55 13.10
C ASP A 280 -1.05 16.97 12.84
N ASP A 281 -0.35 17.54 13.84
CA ASP A 281 0.98 18.14 13.70
C ASP A 281 1.97 17.24 12.95
N THR A 282 1.96 15.93 13.24
CA THR A 282 2.86 14.98 12.57
C THR A 282 2.51 14.80 11.09
N LEU A 283 1.23 14.61 10.77
CA LEU A 283 0.80 14.42 9.39
C LEU A 283 0.98 15.71 8.58
N GLU A 284 0.70 16.87 9.16
CA GLU A 284 0.94 18.18 8.52
C GLU A 284 2.44 18.40 8.22
N ALA A 285 3.32 18.07 9.18
CA ALA A 285 4.77 18.11 8.97
C ALA A 285 5.21 17.18 7.82
N LEU A 286 4.63 15.98 7.74
CA LEU A 286 4.94 15.00 6.71
C LEU A 286 4.42 15.38 5.33
N VAL A 287 3.26 16.03 5.22
CA VAL A 287 2.72 16.56 3.96
C VAL A 287 3.71 17.50 3.27
N VAL A 288 4.54 18.22 4.02
CA VAL A 288 5.61 19.05 3.47
C VAL A 288 6.90 18.25 3.26
N THR A 289 7.25 17.39 4.22
CA THR A 289 8.55 16.72 4.27
C THR A 289 8.69 15.62 3.22
N VAL A 290 7.68 14.76 3.05
CA VAL A 290 7.75 13.61 2.14
C VAL A 290 7.94 14.07 0.69
N PRO A 291 7.14 15.01 0.12
CA PRO A 291 7.38 15.51 -1.22
C PRO A 291 8.77 16.11 -1.41
N ALA A 292 9.26 16.87 -0.43
CA ALA A 292 10.57 17.49 -0.50
C ALA A 292 11.71 16.46 -0.55
N VAL A 293 11.66 15.42 0.31
CA VAL A 293 12.64 14.32 0.29
C VAL A 293 12.60 13.59 -1.05
N LEU A 294 11.42 13.19 -1.51
CA LEU A 294 11.28 12.38 -2.72
C LEU A 294 11.69 13.16 -3.97
N SER A 295 11.31 14.43 -4.07
CA SER A 295 11.71 15.31 -5.17
C SER A 295 13.24 15.45 -5.24
N ALA A 296 13.89 15.76 -4.11
CA ALA A 296 15.34 15.93 -4.05
C ALA A 296 16.10 14.62 -4.37
N VAL A 297 15.65 13.49 -3.84
CA VAL A 297 16.28 12.18 -4.13
C VAL A 297 16.11 11.80 -5.59
N ARG A 298 14.93 12.01 -6.18
CA ARG A 298 14.69 11.75 -7.61
C ARG A 298 15.52 12.66 -8.51
N GLU A 299 15.64 13.95 -8.19
CA GLU A 299 16.48 14.90 -8.92
C GLU A 299 17.95 14.46 -8.87
N GLN A 300 18.46 14.15 -7.67
CA GLN A 300 19.84 13.70 -7.50
C GLN A 300 20.09 12.38 -8.24
N ALA A 301 19.24 11.37 -8.05
CA ALA A 301 19.38 10.07 -8.71
C ALA A 301 19.25 10.18 -10.23
N GLY A 302 18.28 10.95 -10.73
CA GLY A 302 18.05 11.16 -12.16
C GLY A 302 19.17 11.92 -12.87
N SER A 303 20.02 12.63 -12.13
CA SER A 303 21.23 13.26 -12.68
C SER A 303 22.35 12.25 -12.99
N GLU A 304 22.31 11.07 -12.35
CA GLU A 304 23.34 10.02 -12.46
C GLU A 304 22.81 8.72 -13.10
N ILE A 305 21.50 8.51 -13.14
CA ILE A 305 20.84 7.27 -13.52
C ILE A 305 19.74 7.57 -14.54
N SER A 306 19.86 6.97 -15.73
CA SER A 306 18.86 7.14 -16.80
C SER A 306 17.67 6.18 -16.71
N ASP A 307 17.79 5.07 -15.98
CA ASP A 307 16.71 4.08 -15.80
C ASP A 307 15.71 4.55 -14.73
N PRO A 308 14.45 4.87 -15.10
CA PRO A 308 13.45 5.36 -14.15
C PRO A 308 13.16 4.37 -13.01
N ALA A 309 13.22 3.06 -13.27
CA ALA A 309 12.95 2.06 -12.25
C ALA A 309 14.01 2.07 -11.13
N LEU A 310 15.25 2.42 -11.46
CA LEU A 310 16.32 2.58 -10.47
C LEU A 310 16.20 3.90 -9.71
N VAL A 311 15.75 4.98 -10.37
CA VAL A 311 15.45 6.26 -9.70
C VAL A 311 14.32 6.05 -8.68
N ASP A 312 13.25 5.32 -9.04
CA ASP A 312 12.18 4.98 -8.11
C ASP A 312 12.67 4.08 -6.97
N LEU A 313 13.66 3.22 -7.22
CA LEU A 313 14.26 2.43 -6.16
C LEU A 313 14.98 3.29 -5.11
N ALA A 314 15.65 4.37 -5.54
CA ALA A 314 16.25 5.35 -4.62
C ALA A 314 15.17 6.11 -3.83
N ALA A 315 14.09 6.53 -4.48
CA ALA A 315 12.96 7.19 -3.84
C ALA A 315 12.27 6.28 -2.80
N ASN A 316 12.10 4.99 -3.11
CA ASN A 316 11.55 3.99 -2.18
C ASN A 316 12.48 3.75 -0.98
N ALA A 317 13.80 3.71 -1.20
CA ALA A 317 14.75 3.62 -0.09
C ALA A 317 14.71 4.85 0.82
N ALA A 318 14.55 6.05 0.25
CA ALA A 318 14.36 7.28 1.03
C ALA A 318 13.06 7.25 1.84
N THR A 319 11.96 6.80 1.23
CA THR A 319 10.66 6.59 1.90
C THR A 319 10.81 5.65 3.11
N ARG A 320 11.43 4.48 2.91
CA ARG A 320 11.68 3.51 3.99
C ARG A 320 12.58 4.08 5.08
N THR A 321 13.64 4.79 4.70
CA THR A 321 14.55 5.43 5.66
C THR A 321 13.79 6.43 6.53
N LEU A 322 12.93 7.25 5.92
CA LEU A 322 12.09 8.23 6.62
C LEU A 322 11.08 7.54 7.56
N ARG A 323 10.33 6.56 7.04
CA ARG A 323 9.36 5.73 7.77
C ARG A 323 10.00 5.10 9.01
N ASP A 324 11.06 4.34 8.80
CA ASP A 324 11.70 3.54 9.84
C ASP A 324 12.41 4.45 10.86
N ALA A 325 12.98 5.58 10.44
CA ALA A 325 13.63 6.51 11.35
C ALA A 325 12.63 7.16 12.32
N LEU A 326 11.46 7.60 11.82
CA LEU A 326 10.42 8.20 12.65
C LEU A 326 9.76 7.17 13.56
N GLN A 327 9.48 5.97 13.05
CA GLN A 327 8.93 4.87 13.86
C GLN A 327 9.89 4.49 14.99
N LEU A 328 11.18 4.28 14.69
CA LEU A 328 12.19 4.00 15.70
C LEU A 328 12.31 5.13 16.72
N LYS A 329 12.14 6.40 16.31
CA LYS A 329 12.18 7.55 17.23
C LYS A 329 10.98 7.53 18.19
N ARG A 330 9.77 7.26 17.68
CA ARG A 330 8.56 7.10 18.49
C ARG A 330 8.70 5.97 19.50
N ASP A 331 9.01 4.76 19.01
CA ASP A 331 9.06 3.55 19.84
C ASP A 331 10.14 3.62 20.92
N ARG A 332 11.28 4.25 20.61
CA ARG A 332 12.43 4.27 21.50
C ARG A 332 12.37 5.37 22.55
N PHE A 333 11.94 6.56 22.16
CA PHE A 333 12.04 7.73 23.03
C PHE A 333 10.71 8.07 23.69
N ALA A 334 9.66 7.27 23.46
CA ALA A 334 8.29 7.61 23.83
C ALA A 334 7.96 9.06 23.42
N ALA A 335 8.48 9.47 22.26
CA ALA A 335 8.33 10.82 21.76
C ALA A 335 6.84 11.06 21.50
N ASP A 336 6.34 12.19 22.01
CA ASP A 336 5.01 12.65 21.67
C ASP A 336 4.95 13.09 20.20
N ASP A 337 3.73 13.24 19.68
CA ASP A 337 3.49 13.60 18.29
C ASP A 337 4.13 14.97 17.95
N ALA A 338 4.18 15.91 18.91
CA ALA A 338 4.86 17.19 18.73
C ALA A 338 6.37 17.03 18.47
N SER A 339 7.05 16.15 19.21
CA SER A 339 8.47 15.85 19.00
C SER A 339 8.71 15.13 17.66
N ILE A 340 7.80 14.25 17.25
CA ILE A 340 7.89 13.58 15.95
C ILE A 340 7.68 14.60 14.81
N ALA A 341 6.65 15.45 14.91
CA ALA A 341 6.38 16.54 13.97
C ALA A 341 7.56 17.52 13.83
N ALA A 342 8.15 17.92 14.95
CA ALA A 342 9.33 18.78 14.97
C ALA A 342 10.54 18.11 14.29
N THR A 343 10.71 16.80 14.50
CA THR A 343 11.77 16.03 13.84
C THR A 343 11.54 15.94 12.33
N ALA A 344 10.33 15.58 11.91
CA ALA A 344 9.96 15.48 10.51
C ALA A 344 10.18 16.82 9.78
N SER A 345 9.78 17.94 10.41
CA SER A 345 9.94 19.29 9.87
C SER A 345 11.40 19.79 9.87
N GLY A 346 12.31 19.13 10.57
CA GLY A 346 13.70 19.55 10.72
C GLY A 346 14.49 19.44 9.42
N ALA A 347 15.09 20.55 8.97
CA ALA A 347 15.96 20.55 7.79
C ALA A 347 17.12 19.56 7.91
N GLY A 348 17.75 19.47 9.09
CA GLY A 348 18.84 18.52 9.34
C GLY A 348 18.43 17.05 9.17
N PHE A 349 17.21 16.69 9.58
CA PHE A 349 16.67 15.35 9.41
C PHE A 349 16.39 15.03 7.93
N ARG A 350 15.70 15.93 7.22
CA ARG A 350 15.43 15.82 5.78
C ARG A 350 16.73 15.74 4.96
N ASP A 351 17.62 16.69 5.15
CA ASP A 351 18.87 16.81 4.40
C ASP A 351 19.81 15.63 4.72
N GLY A 352 19.76 15.13 5.96
CA GLY A 352 20.43 13.89 6.37
C GLY A 352 19.97 12.69 5.56
N ILE A 353 18.66 12.48 5.39
CA ILE A 353 18.11 11.38 4.58
C ILE A 353 18.53 11.53 3.11
N ILE A 354 18.35 12.73 2.52
CA ILE A 354 18.74 13.02 1.13
C ILE A 354 20.24 12.72 0.93
N SER A 355 21.09 13.21 1.83
CA SER A 355 22.54 13.02 1.77
C SER A 355 22.93 11.54 1.90
N LEU A 356 22.32 10.81 2.84
CA LEU A 356 22.63 9.40 3.05
C LEU A 356 22.25 8.57 1.83
N VAL A 357 21.00 8.64 1.38
CA VAL A 357 20.55 7.91 0.18
C VAL A 357 21.37 8.31 -1.04
N GLY A 358 21.57 9.60 -1.26
CA GLY A 358 22.30 10.13 -2.40
C GLY A 358 23.78 9.77 -2.43
N SER A 359 24.44 9.63 -1.27
CA SER A 359 25.87 9.29 -1.20
C SER A 359 26.16 7.79 -1.12
N THR A 360 25.20 6.97 -0.66
CA THR A 360 25.40 5.52 -0.54
C THR A 360 24.72 4.73 -1.64
N LEU A 361 23.45 5.02 -1.93
CA LEU A 361 22.64 4.19 -2.82
C LEU A 361 22.76 4.63 -4.28
N THR A 362 22.71 5.94 -4.57
CA THR A 362 22.80 6.44 -5.95
C THR A 362 24.06 5.97 -6.69
N PRO A 363 25.28 6.02 -6.10
CA PRO A 363 26.48 5.53 -6.78
C PRO A 363 26.44 4.03 -7.05
N LEU A 364 25.84 3.25 -6.14
CA LEU A 364 25.66 1.81 -6.30
C LEU A 364 24.72 1.48 -7.46
N LEU A 365 23.57 2.16 -7.52
CA LEU A 365 22.59 1.99 -8.60
C LEU A 365 23.18 2.44 -9.95
N SER A 366 23.90 3.56 -10.00
CA SER A 366 24.58 4.05 -11.20
C SER A 366 25.65 3.07 -11.70
N ALA A 367 26.41 2.46 -10.78
CA ALA A 367 27.38 1.42 -11.12
C ALA A 367 26.70 0.18 -11.73
N VAL A 368 25.57 -0.26 -11.18
CA VAL A 368 24.82 -1.41 -11.74
C VAL A 368 24.20 -1.06 -13.09
N ALA A 369 23.62 0.13 -13.25
CA ALA A 369 23.11 0.61 -14.53
C ALA A 369 24.20 0.63 -15.60
N THR A 370 25.39 1.12 -15.25
CA THR A 370 26.55 1.16 -16.14
C THR A 370 27.02 -0.25 -16.52
N ALA A 371 27.02 -1.19 -15.58
CA ALA A 371 27.40 -2.58 -15.82
C ALA A 371 26.39 -3.33 -16.70
N ALA A 372 25.10 -2.98 -16.61
CA ALA A 372 24.05 -3.56 -17.42
C ALA A 372 24.08 -3.08 -18.89
N GLY A 373 24.59 -1.87 -19.14
CA GLY A 373 24.69 -1.30 -20.50
C GLY A 373 23.33 -1.06 -21.14
N ASP A 374 23.29 -1.15 -22.48
CA ASP A 374 22.07 -0.83 -23.27
C ASP A 374 20.94 -1.85 -23.10
N ASP A 375 21.24 -3.05 -22.59
CA ASP A 375 20.25 -4.12 -22.38
C ASP A 375 19.35 -3.86 -21.15
N GLY A 376 19.71 -2.87 -20.33
CA GLY A 376 19.01 -2.53 -19.09
C GLY A 376 19.23 -3.55 -17.96
N VAL A 377 18.77 -3.22 -16.76
CA VAL A 377 18.95 -4.09 -15.60
C VAL A 377 17.98 -5.26 -15.66
N ALA A 378 18.50 -6.50 -15.64
CA ALA A 378 17.67 -7.70 -15.60
C ALA A 378 16.80 -7.76 -14.33
N GLU A 379 15.63 -8.40 -14.42
CA GLU A 379 14.65 -8.43 -13.32
C GLU A 379 15.20 -9.05 -12.03
N ALA A 380 15.97 -10.13 -12.15
CA ALA A 380 16.64 -10.74 -10.99
C ALA A 380 17.62 -9.76 -10.31
N THR A 381 18.31 -8.93 -11.10
CA THR A 381 19.20 -7.88 -10.58
C THR A 381 18.41 -6.75 -9.93
N ARG A 382 17.26 -6.34 -10.49
CA ARG A 382 16.37 -5.37 -9.84
C ARG A 382 15.84 -5.88 -8.51
N SER A 383 15.42 -7.13 -8.45
CA SER A 383 14.99 -7.79 -7.21
C SER A 383 16.12 -7.87 -6.17
N ALA A 384 17.36 -8.17 -6.59
CA ALA A 384 18.52 -8.13 -5.71
C ALA A 384 18.82 -6.71 -5.19
N LEU A 385 18.77 -5.72 -6.08
CA LEU A 385 18.92 -4.31 -5.73
C LEU A 385 17.85 -3.85 -4.74
N ALA A 386 16.60 -4.30 -4.89
CA ALA A 386 15.52 -3.93 -3.98
C ALA A 386 15.75 -4.44 -2.55
N ARG A 387 16.27 -5.67 -2.40
CA ARG A 387 16.66 -6.21 -1.09
C ARG A 387 17.84 -5.45 -0.48
N VAL A 388 18.86 -5.12 -1.29
CA VAL A 388 20.01 -4.34 -0.84
C VAL A 388 19.60 -2.91 -0.45
N SER A 389 18.74 -2.26 -1.24
CA SER A 389 18.28 -0.89 -0.97
C SER A 389 17.39 -0.82 0.27
N GLN A 390 16.51 -1.81 0.46
CA GLN A 390 15.77 -1.99 1.71
C GLN A 390 16.73 -2.09 2.89
N ARG A 391 17.76 -2.92 2.77
CA ARG A 391 18.69 -3.11 3.87
C ARG A 391 19.51 -1.86 4.20
N ILE A 392 19.92 -1.11 3.19
CA ILE A 392 20.57 0.20 3.35
C ILE A 392 19.64 1.17 4.08
N ALA A 393 18.37 1.21 3.68
CA ALA A 393 17.37 2.10 4.29
C ALA A 393 17.16 1.81 5.78
N GLU A 394 17.10 0.53 6.15
CA GLU A 394 16.98 0.12 7.56
C GLU A 394 18.21 0.54 8.40
N GLU A 395 19.43 0.32 7.89
CA GLU A 395 20.66 0.75 8.58
C GLU A 395 20.74 2.28 8.68
N ALA A 396 20.33 2.98 7.63
CA ALA A 396 20.28 4.44 7.58
C ALA A 396 19.28 4.97 8.61
N ALA A 397 18.08 4.37 8.68
CA ALA A 397 17.05 4.72 9.64
C ALA A 397 17.52 4.54 11.09
N ARG A 398 18.22 3.43 11.39
CA ARG A 398 18.81 3.21 12.72
C ARG A 398 19.90 4.24 13.05
N ALA A 399 20.77 4.55 12.09
CA ALA A 399 21.80 5.56 12.27
C ALA A 399 21.20 6.95 12.51
N ILE A 400 20.22 7.34 11.70
CA ILE A 400 19.48 8.60 11.83
C ILE A 400 18.73 8.64 13.17
N SER A 401 17.96 7.61 13.52
CA SER A 401 17.19 7.59 14.77
C SER A 401 18.07 7.60 16.02
N ALA A 402 19.28 7.04 15.94
CA ALA A 402 20.26 7.09 17.03
C ALA A 402 20.87 8.49 17.25
N LEU A 403 20.74 9.38 16.26
CA LEU A 403 21.36 10.69 16.26
C LEU A 403 20.26 11.75 16.31
N ASP A 404 20.32 12.68 17.27
CA ASP A 404 19.33 13.76 17.30
C ASP A 404 19.61 14.80 16.19
N LEU A 405 19.05 14.55 15.00
CA LEU A 405 19.20 15.39 13.80
C LEU A 405 18.41 16.70 13.85
N ASN A 406 17.77 17.02 14.98
CA ASN A 406 17.14 18.32 15.18
C ASN A 406 18.15 19.47 15.14
N ARG A 407 19.44 19.19 15.32
CA ARG A 407 20.53 20.13 15.07
C ARG A 407 21.01 19.99 13.63
N GLU A 408 21.13 21.11 12.92
CA GLU A 408 21.76 21.23 11.59
C GLU A 408 23.28 20.95 11.63
N ASP A 409 23.70 19.92 12.36
CA ASP A 409 25.10 19.62 12.56
C ASP A 409 25.59 18.70 11.45
N VAL A 410 26.32 19.28 10.50
CA VAL A 410 26.97 18.59 9.37
C VAL A 410 27.79 17.39 9.85
N ALA A 411 28.34 17.43 11.07
CA ALA A 411 29.11 16.32 11.64
C ALA A 411 28.25 15.06 11.84
N VAL A 412 26.97 15.21 12.20
CA VAL A 412 26.08 14.07 12.47
C VAL A 412 25.79 13.29 11.19
N VAL A 413 25.45 14.00 10.11
CA VAL A 413 25.22 13.41 8.79
C VAL A 413 26.50 12.73 8.29
N GLU A 414 27.66 13.36 8.48
CA GLU A 414 28.95 12.79 8.12
C GLU A 414 29.24 11.46 8.85
N ILE A 415 28.95 11.40 10.15
CA ILE A 415 29.13 10.18 10.96
C ILE A 415 28.20 9.07 10.46
N ALA A 416 26.92 9.36 10.25
CA ALA A 416 25.95 8.39 9.72
C ALA A 416 26.40 7.87 8.34
N ARG A 417 26.90 8.77 7.48
CA ARG A 417 27.42 8.42 6.15
C ARG A 417 28.61 7.49 6.24
N ARG A 418 29.59 7.78 7.10
CA ARG A 418 30.75 6.91 7.33
C ARG A 418 30.34 5.55 7.88
N PHE A 419 29.38 5.52 8.80
CA PHE A 419 28.82 4.27 9.32
C PHE A 419 28.24 3.41 8.19
N LEU A 420 27.40 3.99 7.32
CA LEU A 420 26.85 3.27 6.18
C LEU A 420 27.94 2.81 5.19
N HIS A 421 28.92 3.65 4.86
CA HIS A 421 30.02 3.23 3.99
C HIS A 421 30.84 2.08 4.58
N GLN A 422 31.09 2.08 5.90
CA GLN A 422 31.78 0.96 6.57
C GLN A 422 30.94 -0.32 6.52
N ARG A 423 29.62 -0.22 6.70
CA ARG A 423 28.70 -1.36 6.63
C ARG A 423 28.54 -1.93 5.23
N LEU A 424 28.56 -1.07 4.22
CA LEU A 424 28.44 -1.42 2.81
C LEU A 424 29.80 -1.71 2.16
N ALA A 425 30.88 -1.74 2.94
CA ALA A 425 32.20 -2.07 2.42
C ALA A 425 32.20 -3.48 1.80
N GLY A 426 32.40 -3.53 0.48
CA GLY A 426 32.35 -4.78 -0.28
C GLY A 426 30.98 -5.12 -0.88
N VAL A 427 30.01 -4.20 -0.86
CA VAL A 427 28.81 -4.27 -1.69
C VAL A 427 29.03 -3.42 -2.94
N ASP A 428 29.35 -4.09 -4.03
CA ASP A 428 29.59 -3.48 -5.35
C ASP A 428 28.70 -4.15 -6.42
N ALA A 429 28.85 -3.73 -7.69
CA ALA A 429 28.07 -4.27 -8.79
C ALA A 429 28.28 -5.79 -8.99
N GLU A 430 29.47 -6.31 -8.73
CA GLU A 430 29.77 -7.75 -8.81
C GLU A 430 29.06 -8.51 -7.70
N THR A 431 29.08 -7.98 -6.48
CA THR A 431 28.37 -8.55 -5.33
C THR A 431 26.85 -8.59 -5.58
N ILE A 432 26.28 -7.53 -6.16
CA ILE A 432 24.86 -7.47 -6.53
C ILE A 432 24.53 -8.51 -7.60
N ALA A 433 25.38 -8.66 -8.63
CA ALA A 433 25.22 -9.70 -9.64
C ALA A 433 25.26 -11.10 -9.01
N GLY A 434 26.16 -11.33 -8.04
CA GLY A 434 26.21 -12.56 -7.24
C GLY A 434 24.96 -12.81 -6.39
N ILE A 435 24.36 -11.76 -5.83
CA ILE A 435 23.07 -11.88 -5.10
C ILE A 435 21.94 -12.22 -6.08
N ALA A 436 21.94 -11.63 -7.27
CA ALA A 436 20.95 -11.89 -8.31
C ALA A 436 21.03 -13.32 -8.86
N SER A 437 22.23 -13.89 -8.95
CA SER A 437 22.46 -15.28 -9.38
C SER A 437 22.28 -16.31 -8.26
N GLY A 438 22.16 -15.85 -7.00
CA GLY A 438 22.10 -16.71 -5.81
C GLY A 438 23.47 -17.28 -5.39
N GLU A 439 24.57 -16.82 -6.00
CA GLU A 439 25.94 -17.20 -5.61
C GLU A 439 26.38 -16.51 -4.32
N VAL A 440 25.82 -15.33 -4.03
CA VAL A 440 26.11 -14.55 -2.82
C VAL A 440 24.85 -14.44 -1.98
N ASP A 441 24.96 -14.94 -0.76
CA ASP A 441 23.95 -14.74 0.27
C ASP A 441 24.05 -13.30 0.82
N LEU A 442 22.97 -12.53 0.66
CA LEU A 442 22.90 -11.15 1.15
C LEU A 442 23.13 -11.09 2.66
N ASP A 443 22.60 -12.05 3.43
CA ASP A 443 22.70 -12.06 4.88
C ASP A 443 24.11 -12.42 5.37
N GLN A 444 24.95 -13.01 4.51
CA GLN A 444 26.36 -13.22 4.84
C GLN A 444 27.21 -11.97 4.58
N ARG A 445 26.81 -11.13 3.62
CA ARG A 445 27.53 -9.92 3.24
C ARG A 445 27.09 -8.69 4.02
N LEU A 446 25.79 -8.59 4.26
CA LEU A 446 25.14 -7.55 5.06
C LEU A 446 24.39 -8.24 6.21
N PRO A 447 25.12 -8.83 7.18
CA PRO A 447 24.51 -9.56 8.28
C PRO A 447 23.47 -8.72 8.97
N ALA A 448 22.27 -9.28 9.17
CA ALA A 448 21.14 -8.72 9.92
C ALA A 448 21.62 -7.77 11.01
N SER A 449 21.07 -6.56 11.03
CA SER A 449 21.68 -5.46 11.74
C SER A 449 21.90 -5.88 13.18
N ALA A 450 23.13 -5.72 13.59
CA ALA A 450 23.50 -5.79 14.98
C ALA A 450 22.62 -4.77 15.74
N ASP A 451 22.17 -5.10 16.97
CA ASP A 451 21.24 -4.29 17.79
C ASP A 451 21.70 -2.81 17.83
N ILE A 452 20.84 -1.88 18.22
CA ILE A 452 21.17 -0.45 18.33
C ILE A 452 22.49 -0.19 19.11
N ARG A 453 22.84 -1.09 20.02
CA ARG A 453 24.10 -1.11 20.75
C ARG A 453 25.32 -1.24 19.85
N ASP A 454 25.21 -2.03 18.80
CA ASP A 454 26.27 -2.25 17.82
C ASP A 454 26.37 -1.06 16.86
N VAL A 455 25.25 -0.42 16.51
CA VAL A 455 25.25 0.89 15.83
C VAL A 455 25.99 1.91 16.70
N GLN A 456 25.63 2.01 17.98
CA GLN A 456 26.30 2.91 18.92
C GLN A 456 27.80 2.59 19.08
N ALA A 457 28.18 1.32 19.13
CA ALA A 457 29.58 0.91 19.20
C ALA A 457 30.36 1.33 17.95
N ALA A 458 29.77 1.16 16.76
CA ALA A 458 30.37 1.60 15.50
C ALA A 458 30.49 3.13 15.43
N LEU A 459 29.45 3.87 15.84
CA LEU A 459 29.48 5.34 15.89
C LEU A 459 30.57 5.84 16.86
N ARG A 460 30.74 5.20 18.02
CA ARG A 460 31.85 5.51 18.95
C ARG A 460 33.21 5.27 18.31
N GLN A 461 33.35 4.17 17.57
CA GLN A 461 34.60 3.85 16.89
C GLN A 461 34.93 4.93 15.85
N ILE A 462 33.96 5.36 15.04
CA ILE A 462 34.12 6.45 14.06
C ILE A 462 34.57 7.75 14.74
N LEU A 463 33.93 8.13 15.85
CA LEU A 463 34.31 9.32 16.62
C LEU A 463 35.68 9.21 17.28
N THR A 464 36.08 8.00 17.68
CA THR A 464 37.41 7.74 18.25
C THR A 464 38.48 7.85 17.18
N ASP A 465 38.20 7.35 15.98
CA ASP A 465 39.12 7.37 14.84
C ASP A 465 39.24 8.77 14.21
N ASP A 466 38.19 9.59 14.31
CA ASP A 466 38.18 10.98 13.83
C ASP A 466 37.54 11.94 14.84
N PRO A 467 38.30 12.37 15.87
CA PRO A 467 37.79 13.25 16.92
C PRO A 467 37.43 14.65 16.41
N SER A 468 37.80 15.01 15.17
CA SER A 468 37.38 16.30 14.59
C SER A 468 35.89 16.33 14.27
N LEU A 469 35.25 15.16 14.20
CA LEU A 469 33.81 15.01 14.03
C LEU A 469 33.01 15.14 15.33
N GLY A 470 33.65 15.38 16.49
CA GLY A 470 32.96 15.38 17.78
C GLY A 470 33.31 16.58 18.68
N ASP A 471 32.29 17.32 19.11
CA ASP A 471 32.31 18.02 20.40
C ASP A 471 31.88 17.04 21.53
N ASP A 472 32.04 17.43 22.80
CA ASP A 472 31.67 16.64 23.99
C ASP A 472 30.22 16.11 23.91
N THR A 473 29.33 16.82 23.22
CA THR A 473 27.93 16.44 22.98
C THR A 473 27.79 15.18 22.10
N LEU A 474 28.60 15.05 21.03
CA LEU A 474 28.58 13.89 20.13
C LEU A 474 29.21 12.66 20.79
N ILE A 475 30.21 12.87 21.64
CA ILE A 475 30.79 11.84 22.49
C ILE A 475 29.76 11.35 23.53
N ALA A 476 28.97 12.26 24.12
CA ALA A 476 27.90 11.92 25.06
C ALA A 476 26.76 11.12 24.39
N LEU A 477 26.33 11.51 23.19
CA LEU A 477 25.33 10.79 22.37
C LEU A 477 25.80 9.38 22.01
N ALA A 478 27.03 9.24 21.51
CA ALA A 478 27.57 7.93 21.13
C ALA A 478 27.79 6.99 22.31
N THR A 479 28.16 7.52 23.49
CA THR A 479 28.45 6.70 24.69
C THR A 479 27.22 6.18 25.44
N GLY A 480 26.01 6.55 25.03
CA GLY A 480 24.77 6.04 25.64
C GLY A 480 24.63 6.44 27.12
N ARG A 481 25.27 7.53 27.55
CA ARG A 481 25.19 8.06 28.92
C ARG A 481 23.90 8.81 29.24
N TRP A 482 22.90 8.73 28.37
CA TRP A 482 21.61 9.34 28.59
C TRP A 482 20.67 8.29 29.17
N ASN A 483 20.39 8.38 30.46
CA ASN A 483 19.14 7.86 30.98
C ASN A 483 18.01 8.83 30.62
N GLU A 484 16.77 8.35 30.65
CA GLU A 484 15.55 9.11 30.35
C GLU A 484 15.50 10.48 31.08
N ASP A 485 16.03 10.54 32.32
CA ASP A 485 16.15 11.77 33.11
C ASP A 485 17.10 12.81 32.48
N SER A 486 18.25 12.38 31.95
CA SER A 486 19.21 13.28 31.29
C SER A 486 18.61 13.86 30.01
N TRP A 487 17.76 13.09 29.32
CA TRP A 487 17.13 13.53 28.08
C TRP A 487 16.07 14.60 28.33
N ASN A 488 15.26 14.41 29.37
CA ASN A 488 14.30 15.41 29.82
C ASN A 488 14.98 16.69 30.34
N GLU A 489 16.15 16.62 30.97
CA GLU A 489 16.86 17.83 31.45
C GLU A 489 17.43 18.70 30.31
N PHE A 490 17.68 18.11 29.13
CA PHE A 490 18.22 18.83 27.97
C PHE A 490 17.16 19.45 27.07
N ILE A 491 15.95 18.88 26.98
CA ILE A 491 14.86 19.50 26.20
C ILE A 491 14.32 20.77 26.87
N TRP A 492 14.49 20.90 28.19
CA TRP A 492 13.98 22.03 28.97
C TRP A 492 15.02 23.15 29.27
N HIS A 493 16.19 23.11 28.62
CA HIS A 493 17.24 24.14 28.68
C HIS A 493 17.74 24.51 27.29
#